data_AF-A0A1G1G134-F1
#
_entry.id   AF-A0A1G1G134-F1
#
_cell.length_a   1.000
_cell.length_b   1.000
_cell.length_c   1.000
_cell.angle_alpha   90.00
_cell.angle_beta   90.00
_cell.angle_gamma   90.00
#
_symmetry.space_group_name_H-M   'P 1'
#
loop_
_entity.id
_entity.type
_entity.pdbx_description
1 polymer ?
#
loop_
_entity_poly.entity_id
_entity_poly.type
_entity_poly.pdbx_seq_one_letter_code
_entity_poly.pdbx_strand_id
1 'polypeptide(L)' 'MLNKIKQFFKEVKIEIKKVVFPTKDELIGSTWVVIITVIVISIFLGIVDLSLSKLVGIALR' A
#
# COMPACT_ATOMS: atom_id res chain seq x y z
N MET A 1 23.63 29.06 13.32
CA MET A 1 22.43 28.29 12.92
C MET A 1 22.77 27.10 12.01
N LEU A 2 23.56 27.29 10.94
CA LEU A 2 23.99 26.22 10.02
C LEU A 2 24.64 25.00 10.72
N ASN A 3 25.50 25.22 11.72
CA ASN A 3 26.12 24.12 12.46
C ASN A 3 25.10 23.28 13.26
N LYS A 4 24.04 23.90 13.81
CA LYS A 4 22.97 23.17 14.53
C LYS A 4 22.17 22.28 13.58
N ILE A 5 21.89 22.76 12.36
CA ILE A 5 21.19 21.98 11.33
C ILE A 5 22.07 20.78 10.89
N LYS A 6 23.35 21.00 10.64
CA LYS A 6 24.29 19.92 10.27
C LYS A 6 24.41 18.86 11.37
N GLN A 7 24.41 19.29 12.63
CA GLN A 7 24.39 18.41 13.80
C GLN A 7 23.09 17.58 13.86
N PHE A 8 21.94 18.22 13.68
CA PHE A 8 20.63 17.55 13.68
C PHE A 8 20.54 16.46 12.61
N PHE A 9 20.96 16.73 11.38
CA PHE A 9 20.98 15.69 10.32
C PHE A 9 21.92 14.53 10.65
N LYS A 10 23.04 14.80 11.33
CA LYS A 10 23.96 13.76 11.78
C LYS A 10 23.31 12.86 12.84
N GLU A 11 22.60 13.47 13.80
CA GLU A 11 21.86 12.76 14.84
C GLU A 11 20.71 11.93 14.25
N VAL A 12 19.90 12.50 13.36
CA VAL A 12 18.83 11.78 12.63
C VAL A 12 19.39 10.57 11.87
N LYS A 13 20.52 10.72 11.17
CA LYS A 13 21.16 9.60 10.47
C LYS A 13 21.61 8.50 11.42
N ILE A 14 22.03 8.83 12.64
CA ILE A 14 22.42 7.86 13.67
C ILE A 14 21.18 7.12 14.18
N GLU A 15 20.08 7.82 14.46
CA GLU A 15 18.84 7.21 14.93
C GLU A 15 18.19 6.31 13.86
N ILE A 16 18.19 6.74 12.59
CA ILE A 16 17.69 5.92 11.48
C ILE A 16 18.45 4.59 11.36
N LYS A 17 19.75 4.56 11.67
CA LYS A 17 20.53 3.31 11.66
C LYS A 17 20.15 2.34 12.78
N LYS A 18 19.52 2.82 13.86
CA LYS A 18 19.01 1.97 14.95
C LYS A 18 17.64 1.37 14.63
N VAL A 19 16.97 1.85 13.59
CA VAL A 19 15.69 1.30 13.15
C VAL A 19 15.90 -0.08 12.56
N VAL A 20 15.15 -1.05 13.07
CA VAL A 20 15.10 -2.40 12.51
C VAL A 20 14.19 -2.35 11.28
N PHE A 21 14.79 -2.33 10.11
CA PHE A 21 14.06 -2.43 8.85
C PHE A 21 13.69 -3.90 8.57
N PRO A 22 12.56 -4.12 7.87
CA PRO A 22 12.18 -5.47 7.47
C PRO A 22 13.25 -6.06 6.54
N THR A 23 13.40 -7.38 6.64
CA THR A 23 14.23 -8.14 5.71
C THR A 23 13.64 -8.11 4.29
N LYS A 24 14.46 -8.41 3.29
CA LYS A 24 14.00 -8.44 1.88
C LYS A 24 12.85 -9.42 1.68
N ASP A 25 12.88 -10.53 2.39
CA ASP A 25 11.88 -11.59 2.28
C ASP A 25 10.54 -11.15 2.90
N GLU A 26 10.56 -10.45 4.04
CA GLU A 26 9.35 -9.87 4.65
C GLU A 26 8.72 -8.79 3.77
N LEU A 27 9.56 -7.96 3.13
CA LEU A 27 9.08 -6.93 2.19
C LEU A 27 8.42 -7.54 0.96
N ILE A 28 9.03 -8.57 0.39
CA ILE A 28 8.49 -9.29 -0.78
C ILE A 28 7.20 -10.02 -0.38
N GLY A 29 7.20 -10.70 0.77
CA GLY A 29 6.03 -11.42 1.28
C GLY A 29 4.83 -10.49 1.51
N SER A 30 5.03 -9.37 2.21
CA SER A 30 3.97 -8.38 2.45
C SER A 30 3.45 -7.75 1.16
N THR A 31 4.33 -7.49 0.18
CA THR A 31 3.92 -6.97 -1.14
C THR A 31 3.07 -7.97 -1.90
N TRP A 32 3.43 -9.25 -1.88
CA TRP A 32 2.65 -10.32 -2.53
C TRP A 32 1.25 -10.46 -1.94
N VAL A 33 1.12 -10.39 -0.61
CA VAL A 33 -0.18 -10.42 0.07
C VAL A 33 -1.07 -9.27 -0.41
N VAL A 34 -0.52 -8.06 -0.51
CA VAL A 34 -1.26 -6.89 -1.00
C VAL A 34 -1.71 -7.09 -2.44
N ILE A 35 -0.83 -7.55 -3.33
CA ILE A 35 -1.15 -7.80 -4.74
C ILE A 35 -2.31 -8.79 -4.87
N ILE A 36 -2.24 -9.92 -4.18
CA ILE A 36 -3.28 -10.95 -4.23
C ILE A 36 -4.61 -10.38 -3.71
N THR A 37 -4.58 -9.65 -2.60
CA THR A 37 -5.77 -9.05 -2.00
C THR A 37 -6.44 -8.05 -2.94
N VAL A 38 -5.65 -7.18 -3.58
CA VAL A 38 -6.16 -6.20 -4.55
C VAL A 38 -6.79 -6.90 -5.76
N ILE A 39 -6.17 -7.97 -6.28
CA ILE A 39 -6.71 -8.74 -7.41
C ILE A 39 -8.07 -9.33 -7.04
N VAL A 40 -8.18 -9.99 -5.89
CA VAL A 40 -9.42 -10.61 -5.42
C VAL A 40 -10.53 -9.57 -5.27
N ILE A 41 -10.25 -8.45 -4.60
CA ILE A 41 -11.23 -7.38 -4.39
C ILE A 41 -11.64 -6.75 -5.73
N SER A 42 -10.69 -6.50 -6.63
CA SER A 42 -10.98 -5.90 -7.94
C SER A 42 -11.88 -6.79 -8.79
N ILE A 43 -11.65 -8.11 -8.78
CA ILE A 43 -12.50 -9.07 -9.49
C ILE A 43 -13.90 -9.09 -8.87
N PHE A 44 -14.00 -9.14 -7.53
CA PHE A 44 -15.28 -9.14 -6.84
C PHE A 44 -16.09 -7.88 -7.16
N LEU A 45 -15.50 -6.70 -7.02
CA LEU A 45 -16.15 -5.43 -7.34
C LEU A 45 -16.55 -5.38 -8.82
N GLY A 46 -15.69 -5.81 -9.74
CA GLY A 46 -16.02 -5.87 -11.16
C GLY A 46 -17.24 -6.75 -11.46
N ILE A 47 -17.37 -7.91 -10.80
CA ILE A 47 -18.56 -8.78 -10.93
C ILE A 47 -19.81 -8.08 -10.38
N VAL A 48 -19.70 -7.46 -9.21
CA VAL A 48 -20.81 -6.73 -8.58
C VAL A 48 -21.27 -5.58 -9.47
N ASP A 49 -20.36 -4.74 -9.94
CA ASP A 49 -20.67 -3.59 -10.77
C ASP A 49 -21.33 -3.99 -12.09
N LEU A 50 -20.84 -5.05 -12.75
CA LEU A 50 -21.45 -5.59 -13.96
C LEU A 50 -22.85 -6.15 -13.70
N SER A 51 -23.05 -6.82 -12.56
CA SER A 51 -24.34 -7.40 -12.18
C SER A 51 -25.36 -6.30 -11.88
N LEU A 52 -24.98 -5.31 -11.09
CA LEU A 52 -25.82 -4.17 -10.75
C LEU A 52 -26.14 -3.33 -12.00
N SER A 53 -25.16 -3.07 -12.86
CA SER A 53 -25.38 -2.30 -14.10
C SER A 53 -26.41 -2.96 -15.02
N LYS A 54 -26.38 -4.30 -15.13
CA LYS A 54 -27.39 -5.06 -15.88
C LYS A 54 -28.77 -5.00 -15.23
N LEU A 55 -28.85 -5.16 -13.91
CA LEU A 55 -30.12 -5.09 -13.18
C LEU A 55 -30.77 -3.71 -13.28
N VAL A 56 -29.99 -2.65 -13.10
CA VAL A 56 -30.45 -1.27 -13.24
C VAL A 56 -30.89 -0.99 -14.68
N GLY A 57 -30.14 -1.47 -15.69
CA GLY A 57 -30.50 -1.33 -17.09
C GLY A 57 -31.80 -2.05 -17.48
N ILE A 58 -32.14 -3.17 -16.81
CA ILE A 58 -33.43 -3.85 -16.96
C ILE A 58 -34.54 -3.08 -16.24
N ALA A 59 -34.28 -2.56 -15.03
CA ALA A 59 -35.28 -1.87 -14.22
C ALA A 59 -35.69 -0.49 -14.77
N LEU A 60 -34.80 0.18 -15.50
CA LEU A 60 -35.06 1.48 -16.15
C LEU A 60 -35.74 1.34 -17.53
N ARG A 61 -35.91 0.12 -18.03
CA ARG A 61 -36.53 -0.19 -19.31
C ARG A 61 -37.98 -0.63 -19.11
#